data_AF-F6SIF3-F1
#
_entry.id   AF-F6SIF3-F1
#
_cell.length_a   1.000
_cell.length_b   1.000
_cell.length_c   1.000
_cell.angle_alpha   90.00
_cell.angle_beta   90.00
_cell.angle_gamma   90.00
#
_symmetry.space_group_name_H-M   'P 1'
#
loop_
_entity.id
_entity.type
_entity.pdbx_description
1 polymer ?
#
loop_
_entity_poly.entity_id
_entity_poly.type
_entity_poly.pdbx_seq_one_letter_code
_entity_poly.pdbx_strand_id
1 'polypeptide(L)'
;MAAPKASLHLVAPIWKGGPRGIRGLSRTVAPEGNQRKGRTVLQFLADRFYDVQALREYLLRKQVSKVHQKNRSFTYVKEQYGPYIAAAYFVLKQGGAVKFQGQEWMRPNGRGRFSLEFFKFQAVPVEAVDASGCAINYQGLDNLLALKELQSLSLQRCPHVDDWCLSRLYQLAGSLQELSLAGCPQVSERGLACLHHLQNLRRLDISDLPAVSNPGLTQILVEEMLPNCNVLGADWAQGLKLGPEEQSQDTARSIPA
;
A
#
# COMPACT_ATOMS: atom_id res chain seq x y z
N MET A 1 41.13 28.54 10.94
CA MET A 1 41.67 27.68 9.87
C MET A 1 40.50 27.08 9.12
N ALA A 2 40.22 27.62 7.94
CA ALA A 2 39.11 27.22 7.08
C ALA A 2 39.60 26.11 6.13
N ALA A 3 38.83 25.02 6.02
CA ALA A 3 38.98 24.02 4.96
C ALA A 3 37.71 24.07 4.09
N PRO A 4 37.82 24.27 2.76
CA PRO A 4 36.67 24.52 1.90
C PRO A 4 36.04 23.25 1.32
N LYS A 5 34.78 23.42 0.92
CA LYS A 5 33.86 22.45 0.30
C LYS A 5 34.37 21.99 -1.07
N ALA A 6 34.35 20.68 -1.32
CA ALA A 6 34.56 20.11 -2.65
C ALA A 6 33.21 19.91 -3.36
N SER A 7 32.98 20.67 -4.42
CA SER A 7 31.88 20.54 -5.38
C SER A 7 32.34 19.70 -6.57
N LEU A 8 31.74 18.53 -6.79
CA LEU A 8 31.94 17.73 -7.99
C LEU A 8 30.93 18.15 -9.06
N HIS A 9 31.39 18.97 -10.00
CA HIS A 9 30.66 19.28 -11.24
C HIS A 9 30.95 18.24 -12.32
N LEU A 10 29.87 17.76 -12.96
CA LEU A 10 29.86 16.93 -14.15
C LEU A 10 30.57 17.61 -15.33
N VAL A 11 31.55 16.93 -15.93
CA VAL A 11 32.18 17.33 -17.19
C VAL A 11 31.57 16.52 -18.33
N ALA A 12 30.97 17.20 -19.30
CA ALA A 12 30.57 16.61 -20.58
C ALA A 12 31.75 16.64 -21.57
N PRO A 13 31.96 15.60 -22.41
CA PRO A 13 33.07 15.60 -23.35
C PRO A 13 32.77 16.48 -24.58
N ILE A 14 33.73 17.36 -24.84
CA ILE A 14 33.81 18.30 -25.96
C ILE A 14 34.21 17.52 -27.23
N TRP A 15 33.37 17.58 -28.27
CA TRP A 15 33.72 17.06 -29.60
C TRP A 15 34.51 18.12 -30.37
N LYS A 16 35.79 17.85 -30.66
CA LYS A 16 36.60 18.66 -31.59
C LYS A 16 36.50 18.07 -33.00
N GLY A 17 35.93 18.86 -33.91
CA GLY A 17 36.03 18.65 -35.36
C GLY A 17 37.26 19.38 -35.94
N GLY A 18 37.90 18.76 -36.95
CA GLY A 18 38.92 19.38 -37.81
C GLY A 18 39.57 18.36 -38.76
N PRO A 19 39.99 18.74 -39.99
CA PRO A 19 39.73 17.93 -41.19
C PRO A 19 40.97 17.52 -42.03
N ARG A 20 40.69 16.65 -43.02
CA ARG A 20 41.41 16.41 -44.31
C ARG A 20 42.68 15.54 -44.34
N GLY A 21 42.60 14.49 -45.16
CA GLY A 21 43.72 13.78 -45.80
C GLY A 21 43.21 12.73 -46.80
N ILE A 22 43.36 13.01 -48.11
CA ILE A 22 42.83 12.24 -49.26
C ILE A 22 43.87 11.21 -49.72
N ARG A 23 43.43 10.03 -50.17
CA ARG A 23 43.67 9.42 -51.52
C ARG A 23 43.84 7.88 -51.44
N GLY A 24 43.02 7.16 -52.21
CA GLY A 24 43.13 5.71 -52.42
C GLY A 24 41.88 5.12 -53.09
N LEU A 25 41.82 5.21 -54.42
CA LEU A 25 40.74 4.71 -55.27
C LEU A 25 40.68 3.17 -55.26
N SER A 26 39.49 2.59 -55.05
CA SER A 26 38.94 1.63 -56.00
C SER A 26 37.42 1.58 -55.88
N ARG A 27 36.78 1.60 -57.05
CA ARG A 27 35.37 1.81 -57.33
C ARG A 27 34.74 0.43 -57.50
N THR A 28 33.60 0.15 -56.84
CA THR A 28 32.42 -0.43 -57.49
C THR A 28 31.23 -0.60 -56.53
N VAL A 29 30.09 -0.07 -57.00
CA VAL A 29 28.68 -0.35 -56.65
C VAL A 29 28.12 0.23 -55.34
N ALA A 30 27.39 1.34 -55.49
CA ALA A 30 26.24 1.65 -54.64
C ALA A 30 25.02 0.83 -55.13
N PRO A 31 24.07 0.53 -54.23
CA PRO A 31 22.82 1.29 -54.27
C PRO A 31 22.58 1.92 -52.90
N GLU A 32 22.33 3.22 -52.83
CA GLU A 32 20.98 3.79 -52.84
C GLU A 32 20.01 3.03 -51.93
N GLY A 33 19.58 3.68 -50.87
CA GLY A 33 18.55 3.12 -49.99
C GLY A 33 18.40 3.85 -48.68
N ASN A 34 18.04 5.12 -48.74
CA ASN A 34 17.52 5.88 -47.63
C ASN A 34 16.36 5.12 -46.95
N GLN A 35 16.62 4.49 -45.80
CA GLN A 35 15.57 4.05 -44.90
C GLN A 35 15.94 4.42 -43.48
N ARG A 36 15.72 5.70 -43.14
CA ARG A 36 15.15 6.02 -41.82
C ARG A 36 13.76 5.39 -41.74
N LYS A 37 13.69 4.05 -41.64
CA LYS A 37 12.48 3.37 -41.20
C LYS A 37 12.29 3.76 -39.76
N GLY A 38 11.31 4.63 -39.50
CA GLY A 38 10.78 4.81 -38.16
C GLY A 38 10.48 3.42 -37.64
N ARG A 39 11.23 2.97 -36.63
CA ARG A 39 11.03 1.65 -36.03
C ARG A 39 9.57 1.59 -35.61
N THR A 40 8.82 0.63 -36.16
CA THR A 40 7.45 0.42 -35.71
C THR A 40 7.50 0.11 -34.22
N VAL A 41 6.50 0.55 -33.46
CA VAL A 41 6.42 0.26 -32.03
C VAL A 41 6.59 -1.25 -31.80
N LEU A 42 6.02 -2.08 -32.67
CA LEU A 42 6.20 -3.53 -32.64
C LEU A 42 7.65 -4.01 -32.83
N GLN A 43 8.47 -3.36 -33.65
CA GLN A 43 9.90 -3.68 -33.79
C GLN A 43 10.72 -3.19 -32.60
N PHE A 44 10.38 -2.02 -32.03
CA PHE A 44 10.97 -1.55 -30.79
C PHE A 44 10.62 -2.45 -29.60
N LEU A 45 9.39 -2.95 -29.55
CA LEU A 45 8.95 -3.93 -28.57
C LEU A 45 9.64 -5.28 -28.87
N ALA A 46 9.66 -5.80 -30.09
CA ALA A 46 10.33 -7.06 -30.42
C ALA A 46 11.83 -7.07 -30.07
N ASP A 47 12.57 -5.99 -30.38
CA ASP A 47 14.00 -5.84 -30.03
C ASP A 47 14.24 -5.70 -28.51
N ARG A 48 13.22 -5.30 -27.74
CA ARG A 48 13.31 -5.12 -26.27
C ARG A 48 12.70 -6.26 -25.46
N PHE A 49 11.90 -7.11 -26.11
CA PHE A 49 11.08 -8.16 -25.51
C PHE A 49 11.68 -9.56 -25.67
N TYR A 50 12.93 -9.67 -26.17
CA TYR A 50 13.67 -10.94 -26.23
C TYR A 50 13.99 -11.56 -24.87
N ASP A 51 13.81 -10.81 -23.80
CA ASP A 51 13.78 -11.36 -22.47
C ASP A 51 12.39 -11.11 -21.88
N VAL A 52 11.57 -12.16 -21.84
CA VAL A 52 10.27 -12.14 -21.15
C VAL A 52 10.48 -11.66 -19.69
N GLN A 53 11.67 -11.88 -19.13
CA GLN A 53 12.10 -11.32 -17.85
C GLN A 53 12.19 -9.79 -17.89
N ALA A 54 12.79 -9.19 -18.92
CA ALA A 54 12.87 -7.73 -19.06
C ALA A 54 11.49 -7.08 -19.25
N LEU A 55 10.58 -7.73 -20.00
CA LEU A 55 9.19 -7.28 -20.10
C LEU A 55 8.49 -7.36 -18.74
N ARG A 56 8.61 -8.50 -18.05
CA ARG A 56 8.05 -8.70 -16.71
C ARG A 56 8.56 -7.64 -15.74
N GLU A 57 9.87 -7.41 -15.71
CA GLU A 57 10.49 -6.36 -14.90
C GLU A 57 9.98 -4.97 -15.26
N TYR A 58 9.86 -4.63 -16.54
CA TYR A 58 9.32 -3.35 -16.97
C TYR A 58 7.87 -3.16 -16.52
N LEU A 59 7.02 -4.18 -16.67
CA LEU A 59 5.63 -4.14 -16.23
C LEU A 59 5.53 -4.02 -14.71
N LEU A 60 6.35 -4.75 -13.96
CA LEU A 60 6.46 -4.63 -12.50
C LEU A 60 6.90 -3.23 -12.09
N ARG A 61 7.95 -2.67 -12.71
CA ARG A 61 8.41 -1.30 -12.46
C ARG A 61 7.30 -0.29 -12.74
N LYS A 62 6.53 -0.48 -13.81
CA LYS A 62 5.38 0.37 -14.15
C LYS A 62 4.25 0.27 -13.13
N GLN A 63 3.95 -0.93 -12.64
CA GLN A 63 2.98 -1.14 -11.55
C GLN A 63 3.43 -0.46 -10.26
N VAL A 64 4.67 -0.70 -9.83
CA VAL A 64 5.27 -0.07 -8.64
C VAL A 64 5.26 1.45 -8.77
N SER A 65 5.65 1.99 -9.91
CA SER A 65 5.63 3.43 -10.19
C SER A 65 4.22 4.02 -10.10
N LYS A 66 3.20 3.30 -10.61
CA LYS A 66 1.79 3.71 -10.50
C LYS A 66 1.33 3.76 -9.04
N VAL A 67 1.73 2.79 -8.22
CA VAL A 67 1.44 2.78 -6.77
C VAL A 67 2.14 3.95 -6.08
N HIS A 68 3.41 4.19 -6.36
CA HIS A 68 4.15 5.33 -5.80
C HIS A 68 3.52 6.67 -6.19
N GLN A 69 3.09 6.81 -7.45
CA GLN A 69 2.43 8.03 -7.92
C GLN A 69 1.09 8.28 -7.21
N LYS A 70 0.32 7.22 -6.93
CA LYS A 70 -0.93 7.29 -6.16
C LYS A 70 -0.72 7.68 -4.70
N ASN A 71 0.41 7.28 -4.11
CA ASN A 71 0.76 7.53 -2.71
C ASN A 71 1.64 8.77 -2.49
N ARG A 72 1.81 9.61 -3.52
CA ARG A 72 2.53 10.89 -3.35
C ARG A 72 1.79 11.77 -2.35
N SER A 73 2.56 12.43 -1.49
CA SER A 73 2.05 13.43 -0.58
C SER A 73 1.49 14.62 -1.36
N PHE A 74 0.34 15.13 -0.92
CA PHE A 74 -0.27 16.33 -1.49
C PHE A 74 0.17 17.57 -0.73
N THR A 75 1.47 17.90 -0.79
CA THR A 75 2.07 19.02 -0.04
C THR A 75 1.36 20.35 -0.33
N TYR A 76 1.15 20.66 -1.61
CA TYR A 76 0.43 21.87 -2.02
C TYR A 76 -1.00 21.95 -1.44
N VAL A 77 -1.76 20.84 -1.49
CA VAL A 77 -3.13 20.82 -0.95
C VAL A 77 -3.10 20.97 0.57
N LYS A 78 -2.12 20.33 1.24
CA LYS A 78 -1.93 20.42 2.69
C LYS A 78 -1.58 21.83 3.13
N GLU A 79 -0.75 22.54 2.39
CA GLU A 79 -0.37 23.93 2.67
C GLU A 79 -1.53 24.91 2.45
N GLN A 80 -2.35 24.69 1.42
CA GLN A 80 -3.45 25.60 1.07
C GLN A 80 -4.72 25.36 1.88
N TYR A 81 -5.08 24.10 2.15
CA TYR A 81 -6.37 23.72 2.73
C TYR A 81 -6.25 22.95 4.05
N GLY A 82 -5.03 22.72 4.53
CA GLY A 82 -4.77 22.03 5.78
C GLY A 82 -4.70 20.50 5.67
N PRO A 83 -4.30 19.84 6.77
CA PRO A 83 -4.05 18.40 6.81
C PRO A 83 -5.31 17.56 6.61
N TYR A 84 -6.45 17.97 7.18
CA TYR A 84 -7.72 17.23 7.10
C TYR A 84 -8.21 17.10 5.65
N ILE A 85 -8.17 18.21 4.91
CA ILE A 85 -8.59 18.24 3.50
C ILE A 85 -7.63 17.46 2.62
N ALA A 86 -6.32 17.59 2.85
CA ALA A 86 -5.33 16.83 2.09
C ALA A 86 -5.48 15.31 2.29
N ALA A 87 -5.73 14.87 3.53
CA ALA A 87 -5.98 13.47 3.84
C ALA A 87 -7.29 12.98 3.22
N ALA A 88 -8.38 13.74 3.37
CA ALA A 88 -9.67 13.44 2.77
C ALA A 88 -9.58 13.30 1.25
N TYR A 89 -8.92 14.27 0.59
CA TYR A 89 -8.69 14.23 -0.84
C TYR A 89 -7.88 12.99 -1.27
N PHE A 90 -6.82 12.64 -0.52
CA PHE A 90 -6.02 11.45 -0.78
C PHE A 90 -6.86 10.17 -0.72
N VAL A 91 -7.65 9.98 0.35
CA VAL A 91 -8.50 8.79 0.54
C VAL A 91 -9.57 8.69 -0.55
N LEU A 92 -10.29 9.78 -0.82
CA LEU A 92 -11.34 9.82 -1.84
C LEU A 92 -10.77 9.52 -3.23
N LYS A 93 -9.57 10.02 -3.54
CA LYS A 93 -8.86 9.74 -4.81
C LYS A 93 -8.41 8.27 -4.91
N GLN A 94 -8.14 7.62 -3.79
CA GLN A 94 -7.81 6.20 -3.73
C GLN A 94 -9.04 5.29 -3.88
N GLY A 95 -10.25 5.86 -3.81
CA GLY A 95 -11.51 5.11 -3.86
C GLY A 95 -12.12 4.82 -2.49
N GLY A 96 -11.51 5.32 -1.41
CA GLY A 96 -12.00 5.15 -0.05
C GLY A 96 -13.07 6.19 0.33
N ALA A 97 -13.51 6.12 1.58
CA ALA A 97 -14.48 7.02 2.19
C ALA A 97 -13.88 7.75 3.39
N VAL A 98 -14.40 8.94 3.66
CA VAL A 98 -14.03 9.71 4.86
C VAL A 98 -15.27 10.28 5.52
N LYS A 99 -15.22 10.39 6.84
CA LYS A 99 -16.25 11.01 7.66
C LYS A 99 -15.62 12.10 8.51
N PHE A 100 -16.10 13.32 8.34
CA PHE A 100 -15.74 14.45 9.19
C PHE A 100 -16.62 14.44 10.43
N GLN A 101 -16.13 15.04 11.52
CA GLN A 101 -16.88 15.09 12.77
C GLN A 101 -18.25 15.75 12.57
N GLY A 102 -19.30 15.04 12.97
CA GLY A 102 -20.69 15.51 12.82
C GLY A 102 -21.20 15.58 11.37
N GLN A 103 -20.49 15.01 10.40
CA GLN A 103 -20.88 14.93 9.00
C GLN A 103 -21.16 13.49 8.57
N GLU A 104 -21.86 13.33 7.45
CA GLU A 104 -22.07 12.04 6.82
C GLU A 104 -20.82 11.52 6.10
N TRP A 105 -20.82 10.22 5.79
CA TRP A 105 -19.76 9.58 5.02
C TRP A 105 -19.71 10.13 3.60
N MET A 106 -18.54 10.63 3.22
CA MET A 106 -18.27 11.05 1.85
C MET A 106 -17.55 9.94 1.10
N ARG A 107 -18.09 9.58 -0.05
CA ARG A 107 -17.61 8.49 -0.90
C ARG A 107 -17.52 8.96 -2.36
N PRO A 108 -16.58 8.42 -3.14
CA PRO A 108 -16.59 8.58 -4.58
C PRO A 108 -17.71 7.75 -5.20
N ASN A 109 -18.35 8.31 -6.22
CA ASN A 109 -19.34 7.64 -7.05
C ASN A 109 -18.64 6.53 -7.87
N GLY A 110 -19.39 5.62 -8.51
CA GLY A 110 -18.82 4.54 -9.33
C GLY A 110 -17.90 4.95 -10.48
N ARG A 111 -17.88 6.25 -10.85
CA ARG A 111 -16.94 6.86 -11.82
C ARG A 111 -15.69 7.49 -11.18
N GLY A 112 -15.50 7.35 -9.86
CA GLY A 112 -14.39 7.96 -9.11
C GLY A 112 -14.54 9.47 -8.86
N ARG A 113 -15.73 10.04 -9.07
CA ARG A 113 -16.02 11.46 -8.77
C ARG A 113 -16.58 11.58 -7.36
N PHE A 114 -16.16 12.59 -6.61
CA PHE A 114 -16.65 12.88 -5.26
C PHE A 114 -17.00 14.36 -5.15
N SER A 115 -17.90 14.72 -4.22
CA SER A 115 -18.28 16.12 -3.97
C SER A 115 -17.05 16.93 -3.57
N LEU A 116 -16.93 18.16 -4.05
CA LEU A 116 -15.87 19.10 -3.63
C LEU A 116 -16.34 19.97 -2.45
N GLU A 117 -17.51 19.68 -1.88
CA GLU A 117 -18.03 20.46 -0.75
C GLU A 117 -17.21 20.26 0.53
N PHE A 118 -16.42 19.17 0.62
CA PHE A 118 -15.56 18.95 1.77
C PHE A 118 -14.47 20.00 1.95
N PHE A 119 -14.13 20.79 0.92
CA PHE A 119 -13.23 21.94 1.05
C PHE A 119 -13.75 23.02 2.03
N LYS A 120 -15.03 22.98 2.40
CA LYS A 120 -15.61 23.86 3.42
C LYS A 120 -15.27 23.40 4.85
N PHE A 121 -14.86 22.15 5.03
CA PHE A 121 -14.62 21.53 6.34
C PHE A 121 -13.16 21.64 6.80
N GLN A 122 -12.43 22.69 6.43
CA GLN A 122 -11.00 22.84 6.76
C GLN A 122 -10.72 22.82 8.26
N ALA A 123 -11.65 23.35 9.06
CA ALA A 123 -11.56 23.39 10.52
C ALA A 123 -12.20 22.17 11.22
N VAL A 124 -12.84 21.27 10.47
CA VAL A 124 -13.50 20.09 11.04
C VAL A 124 -12.54 18.90 10.96
N PRO A 125 -12.24 18.22 12.06
CA PRO A 125 -11.37 17.06 12.03
C PRO A 125 -12.03 15.87 11.33
N VAL A 126 -11.20 15.00 10.77
CA VAL A 126 -11.65 13.71 10.22
C VAL A 126 -11.76 12.71 11.37
N GLU A 127 -12.97 12.18 11.57
CA GLU A 127 -13.31 11.25 12.65
C GLU A 127 -13.07 9.80 12.22
N ALA A 128 -13.44 9.44 10.98
CA ALA A 128 -13.31 8.08 10.48
C ALA A 128 -12.85 8.04 9.02
N VAL A 129 -12.03 7.04 8.71
CA VAL A 129 -11.49 6.78 7.38
C VAL A 129 -11.74 5.32 7.03
N ASP A 130 -12.37 5.09 5.89
CA ASP A 130 -12.49 3.78 5.28
C ASP A 130 -11.65 3.75 4.01
N ALA A 131 -10.47 3.15 4.08
CA ALA A 131 -9.58 2.96 2.96
C ALA A 131 -9.54 1.51 2.49
N SER A 132 -10.63 0.76 2.71
CA SER A 132 -10.72 -0.64 2.29
C SER A 132 -10.46 -0.81 0.79
N GLY A 133 -9.62 -1.77 0.42
CA GLY A 133 -9.21 -2.06 -0.95
C GLY A 133 -8.32 -1.00 -1.60
N CYS A 134 -7.93 0.04 -0.87
CA CYS A 134 -7.06 1.09 -1.40
C CYS A 134 -5.62 0.59 -1.53
N ALA A 135 -4.91 1.07 -2.56
CA ALA A 135 -3.50 0.77 -2.76
C ALA A 135 -2.60 1.68 -1.90
N ILE A 136 -2.87 1.78 -0.59
CA ILE A 136 -2.08 2.58 0.36
C ILE A 136 -0.81 1.81 0.73
N ASN A 137 0.33 2.49 0.69
CA ASN A 137 1.62 1.95 1.13
C ASN A 137 2.23 2.80 2.26
N TYR A 138 3.43 2.42 2.71
CA TYR A 138 4.18 3.11 3.76
C TYR A 138 4.25 4.64 3.60
N GLN A 139 4.47 5.13 2.37
CA GLN A 139 4.54 6.55 2.06
C GLN A 139 3.16 7.21 2.02
N GLY A 140 2.16 6.51 1.48
CA GLY A 140 0.80 7.03 1.41
C GLY A 140 0.15 7.20 2.77
N LEU A 141 0.50 6.33 3.72
CA LEU A 141 0.01 6.37 5.09
C LEU A 141 0.34 7.70 5.79
N ASP A 142 1.41 8.40 5.40
CA ASP A 142 1.75 9.74 5.93
C ASP A 142 0.60 10.75 5.84
N ASN A 143 -0.23 10.63 4.81
CA ASN A 143 -1.38 11.52 4.63
C ASN A 143 -2.44 11.29 5.74
N LEU A 144 -2.53 10.07 6.29
CA LEU A 144 -3.48 9.72 7.36
C LEU A 144 -2.90 9.98 8.75
N LEU A 145 -1.59 9.85 8.95
CA LEU A 145 -0.94 10.04 10.26
C LEU A 145 -1.02 11.50 10.78
N ALA A 146 -1.37 12.45 9.90
CA ALA A 146 -1.64 13.83 10.27
C ALA A 146 -2.99 14.04 10.98
N LEU A 147 -3.89 13.05 10.94
CA LEU A 147 -5.24 13.11 11.51
C LEU A 147 -5.20 12.75 13.00
N LYS A 148 -4.90 13.72 13.88
CA LYS A 148 -4.68 13.45 15.31
C LYS A 148 -5.94 13.11 16.08
N GLU A 149 -7.10 13.34 15.51
CA GLU A 149 -8.43 13.11 16.06
C GLU A 149 -9.11 11.87 15.43
N LEU A 150 -8.39 11.11 14.61
CA LEU A 150 -8.94 9.95 13.91
C LEU A 150 -9.30 8.84 14.91
N GLN A 151 -10.58 8.46 14.94
CA GLN A 151 -11.10 7.45 15.85
C GLN A 151 -11.23 6.08 15.19
N SER A 152 -11.57 6.04 13.90
CA SER A 152 -11.80 4.79 13.17
C SER A 152 -11.03 4.75 11.86
N LEU A 153 -10.27 3.67 11.65
CA LEU A 153 -9.47 3.44 10.46
C LEU A 153 -9.69 2.02 9.93
N SER A 154 -10.32 1.91 8.76
CA SER A 154 -10.41 0.65 8.03
C SER A 154 -9.35 0.59 6.92
N LEU A 155 -8.51 -0.43 6.96
CA LEU A 155 -7.49 -0.75 5.94
C LEU A 155 -7.76 -2.14 5.34
N GLN A 156 -8.99 -2.62 5.36
CA GLN A 156 -9.33 -3.97 4.90
C GLN A 156 -8.84 -4.22 3.46
N ARG A 157 -8.31 -5.41 3.20
CA ARG A 157 -7.91 -5.86 1.86
C ARG A 157 -6.97 -4.88 1.14
N CYS A 158 -6.16 -4.13 1.88
CA CYS A 158 -5.15 -3.24 1.30
C CYS A 158 -3.90 -4.03 0.88
N PRO A 159 -3.57 -4.13 -0.41
CA PRO A 159 -2.53 -5.04 -0.91
C PRO A 159 -1.09 -4.62 -0.60
N HIS A 160 -0.88 -3.40 -0.11
CA HIS A 160 0.44 -2.81 0.13
C HIS A 160 0.62 -2.30 1.58
N VAL A 161 -0.32 -2.64 2.47
CA VAL A 161 -0.18 -2.40 3.90
C VAL A 161 0.60 -3.57 4.49
N ASP A 162 1.77 -3.26 5.05
CA ASP A 162 2.73 -4.22 5.60
C ASP A 162 3.08 -3.87 7.07
N ASP A 163 3.96 -4.68 7.68
CA ASP A 163 4.41 -4.47 9.06
C ASP A 163 5.05 -3.09 9.27
N TRP A 164 5.75 -2.58 8.26
CA TRP A 164 6.35 -1.24 8.30
C TRP A 164 5.28 -0.15 8.37
N CYS A 165 4.16 -0.30 7.66
CA CYS A 165 3.01 0.59 7.78
C CYS A 165 2.48 0.61 9.23
N LEU A 166 2.29 -0.58 9.83
CA LEU A 166 1.76 -0.70 11.19
C LEU A 166 2.68 -0.07 12.24
N SER A 167 4.00 -0.18 12.04
CA SER A 167 5.00 0.45 12.93
C SER A 167 4.85 1.97 13.06
N ARG A 168 4.13 2.64 12.14
CA ARG A 168 3.91 4.09 12.16
C ARG A 168 2.60 4.52 12.82
N LEU A 169 1.68 3.58 13.05
CA LEU A 169 0.37 3.89 13.60
C LEU A 169 0.44 4.41 15.04
N TYR A 170 1.57 4.26 15.75
CA TYR A 170 1.81 4.89 17.06
C TYR A 170 1.54 6.41 17.06
N GLN A 171 1.68 7.08 15.90
CA GLN A 171 1.37 8.51 15.77
C GLN A 171 -0.12 8.85 15.98
N LEU A 172 -0.99 7.84 15.94
CA LEU A 172 -2.44 7.92 16.18
C LEU A 172 -2.84 7.29 17.53
N ALA A 173 -1.88 6.91 18.37
CA ALA A 173 -2.12 6.26 19.65
C ALA A 173 -3.05 7.05 20.59
N GLY A 174 -3.04 8.39 20.48
CA GLY A 174 -3.85 9.27 21.32
C GLY A 174 -5.35 9.30 20.97
N SER A 175 -5.77 8.80 19.81
CA SER A 175 -7.13 8.99 19.31
C SER A 175 -7.78 7.75 18.70
N LEU A 176 -6.99 6.84 18.14
CA LEU A 176 -7.51 5.69 17.41
C LEU A 176 -8.18 4.69 18.36
N GLN A 177 -9.45 4.39 18.08
CA GLN A 177 -10.29 3.47 18.85
C GLN A 177 -10.66 2.22 18.05
N GLU A 178 -10.70 2.32 16.72
CA GLU A 178 -11.11 1.21 15.87
C GLU A 178 -10.14 1.08 14.70
N LEU A 179 -9.62 -0.14 14.52
CA LEU A 179 -8.71 -0.48 13.43
C LEU A 179 -9.16 -1.80 12.81
N SER A 180 -9.35 -1.81 11.48
CA SER A 180 -9.55 -3.07 10.75
C SER A 180 -8.42 -3.28 9.75
N LEU A 181 -7.75 -4.43 9.87
CA LEU A 181 -6.68 -4.90 9.00
C LEU A 181 -7.13 -6.13 8.20
N ALA A 182 -8.41 -6.49 8.25
CA ALA A 182 -8.87 -7.76 7.73
C ALA A 182 -8.53 -7.96 6.25
N GLY A 183 -8.05 -9.15 5.88
CA GLY A 183 -7.69 -9.46 4.51
C GLY A 183 -6.41 -8.77 3.99
N CYS A 184 -5.61 -8.14 4.84
CA CYS A 184 -4.33 -7.56 4.42
C CYS A 184 -3.27 -8.65 4.19
N PRO A 185 -2.74 -8.82 2.95
CA PRO A 185 -1.91 -9.96 2.63
C PRO A 185 -0.45 -9.88 3.13
N GLN A 186 0.02 -8.70 3.52
CA GLN A 186 1.42 -8.46 3.91
C GLN A 186 1.58 -8.14 5.40
N VAL A 187 0.50 -8.19 6.18
CA VAL A 187 0.53 -7.98 7.63
C VAL A 187 0.83 -9.31 8.31
N SER A 188 1.91 -9.33 9.08
CA SER A 188 2.35 -10.48 9.85
C SER A 188 2.22 -10.25 11.36
N GLU A 189 2.52 -11.30 12.12
CA GLU A 189 2.60 -11.32 13.57
C GLU A 189 3.53 -10.22 14.11
N ARG A 190 4.61 -9.90 13.38
CA ARG A 190 5.57 -8.85 13.74
C ARG A 190 4.97 -7.45 13.60
N GLY A 191 4.17 -7.22 12.57
CA GLY A 191 3.47 -5.96 12.39
C GLY A 191 2.40 -5.75 13.44
N LEU A 192 1.66 -6.81 13.78
CA LEU A 192 0.66 -6.79 14.86
C LEU A 192 1.32 -6.51 16.23
N ALA A 193 2.51 -7.06 16.48
CA ALA A 193 3.29 -6.73 17.68
C ALA A 193 3.65 -5.23 17.80
N CYS A 194 3.65 -4.47 16.70
CA CYS A 194 3.90 -3.02 16.76
C CYS A 194 2.70 -2.22 17.28
N LEU A 195 1.51 -2.82 17.35
CA LEU A 195 0.27 -2.16 17.75
C LEU A 195 0.15 -1.91 19.26
N HIS A 196 1.07 -2.41 20.10
CA HIS A 196 1.05 -2.14 21.56
C HIS A 196 1.01 -0.66 21.93
N HIS A 197 1.41 0.24 21.05
CA HIS A 197 1.32 1.68 21.33
C HIS A 197 -0.13 2.19 21.36
N LEU A 198 -1.08 1.48 20.73
CA LEU A 198 -2.46 1.91 20.55
C LEU A 198 -3.34 1.57 21.77
N GLN A 199 -2.99 2.09 22.94
CA GLN A 199 -3.65 1.77 24.21
C GLN A 199 -5.12 2.23 24.31
N ASN A 200 -5.56 3.13 23.42
CA ASN A 200 -6.94 3.58 23.32
C ASN A 200 -7.80 2.73 22.37
N LEU A 201 -7.22 1.72 21.73
CA LEU A 201 -7.92 0.86 20.80
C LEU A 201 -8.94 -0.01 21.54
N ARG A 202 -10.17 0.01 21.04
CA ARG A 202 -11.33 -0.73 21.57
C ARG A 202 -11.77 -1.86 20.65
N ARG A 203 -11.52 -1.72 19.34
CA ARG A 203 -11.84 -2.73 18.34
C ARG A 203 -10.67 -2.90 17.38
N LEU A 204 -10.20 -4.13 17.25
CA LEU A 204 -9.18 -4.51 16.28
C LEU A 204 -9.69 -5.71 15.49
N ASP A 205 -9.73 -5.60 14.18
CA ASP A 205 -10.12 -6.70 13.30
C ASP A 205 -8.91 -7.22 12.51
N ILE A 206 -8.51 -8.45 12.81
CA ILE A 206 -7.37 -9.17 12.23
C ILE A 206 -7.83 -10.43 11.47
N SER A 207 -9.07 -10.43 10.98
CA SER A 207 -9.61 -11.54 10.21
C SER A 207 -8.86 -11.73 8.88
N ASP A 208 -8.72 -12.97 8.43
CA ASP A 208 -8.20 -13.36 7.12
C ASP A 208 -6.81 -12.77 6.80
N LEU A 209 -5.85 -12.87 7.72
CA LEU A 209 -4.47 -12.44 7.50
C LEU A 209 -3.60 -13.62 7.01
N PRO A 210 -3.33 -13.77 5.70
CA PRO A 210 -2.65 -14.95 5.15
C PRO A 210 -1.15 -15.04 5.50
N ALA A 211 -0.54 -13.94 5.95
CA ALA A 211 0.87 -13.91 6.36
C ALA A 211 1.07 -14.22 7.86
N VAL A 212 -0.02 -14.40 8.62
CA VAL A 212 0.03 -14.85 10.02
C VAL A 212 0.10 -16.38 10.02
N SER A 213 1.14 -16.93 10.65
CA SER A 213 1.40 -18.37 10.64
C SER A 213 0.66 -19.09 11.77
N ASN A 214 0.67 -18.53 12.97
CA ASN A 214 0.06 -19.09 14.17
C ASN A 214 -0.95 -18.10 14.73
N PRO A 215 -2.19 -18.13 14.21
CA PRO A 215 -3.07 -17.02 14.46
C PRO A 215 -3.70 -17.08 15.86
N GLY A 216 -3.79 -18.26 16.48
CA GLY A 216 -4.16 -18.39 17.90
C GLY A 216 -3.11 -17.80 18.87
N LEU A 217 -1.82 -18.02 18.61
CA LEU A 217 -0.75 -17.38 19.41
C LEU A 217 -0.73 -15.86 19.19
N THR A 218 -0.98 -15.43 17.95
CA THR A 218 -1.05 -14.01 17.59
C THR A 218 -2.21 -13.33 18.30
N GLN A 219 -3.36 -13.99 18.42
CA GLN A 219 -4.49 -13.48 19.17
C GLN A 219 -4.14 -13.27 20.64
N ILE A 220 -3.58 -14.29 21.31
CA ILE A 220 -3.16 -14.19 22.72
C ILE A 220 -2.16 -13.03 22.89
N LEU A 221 -1.17 -12.93 22.01
CA LEU A 221 -0.20 -11.84 22.03
C LEU A 221 -0.87 -10.47 21.96
N VAL A 222 -1.81 -10.29 21.04
CA VAL A 222 -2.51 -9.01 20.83
C VAL A 222 -3.44 -8.69 22.00
N GLU A 223 -4.16 -9.68 22.54
CA GLU A 223 -5.03 -9.53 23.70
C GLU A 223 -4.23 -9.11 24.95
N GLU A 224 -3.07 -9.73 25.18
CA GLU A 224 -2.16 -9.36 26.28
C GLU A 224 -1.60 -7.94 26.12
N MET A 225 -1.28 -7.54 24.88
CA MET A 225 -0.74 -6.20 24.61
C MET A 225 -1.79 -5.08 24.65
N LEU A 226 -3.06 -5.42 24.38
CA LEU A 226 -4.19 -4.50 24.26
C LEU A 226 -5.39 -5.02 25.09
N PRO A 227 -5.30 -5.02 26.43
CA PRO A 227 -6.26 -5.71 27.30
C PRO A 227 -7.68 -5.11 27.25
N ASN A 228 -7.81 -3.85 26.81
CA ASN A 228 -9.10 -3.16 26.68
C ASN A 228 -9.67 -3.21 25.25
N CYS A 229 -9.03 -3.95 24.34
CA CYS A 229 -9.41 -4.04 22.94
C CYS A 229 -10.13 -5.35 22.64
N ASN A 230 -11.30 -5.26 22.00
CA ASN A 230 -11.98 -6.42 21.44
C ASN A 230 -11.32 -6.82 20.11
N VAL A 231 -10.77 -8.03 20.04
CA VAL A 231 -10.10 -8.56 18.85
C VAL A 231 -11.07 -9.44 18.05
N LEU A 232 -11.34 -9.05 16.80
CA LEU A 232 -12.20 -9.77 15.85
C LEU A 232 -11.35 -10.58 14.87
N GLY A 233 -11.90 -11.71 14.40
CA GLY A 233 -11.16 -12.68 13.58
C GLY A 233 -10.62 -13.88 14.36
N ALA A 234 -11.09 -14.09 15.59
CA ALA A 234 -10.76 -15.21 16.47
C ALA A 234 -11.32 -16.59 16.01
N ASP A 235 -11.92 -16.66 14.83
CA ASP A 235 -12.62 -17.86 14.35
C ASP A 235 -11.68 -18.98 13.87
N TRP A 236 -10.36 -18.84 14.08
CA TRP A 236 -9.35 -19.85 13.76
C TRP A 236 -9.54 -21.16 14.53
N ALA A 237 -10.27 -21.11 15.64
CA ALA A 237 -10.66 -22.29 16.41
C ALA A 237 -11.76 -23.15 15.74
N GLN A 238 -12.47 -22.67 14.72
CA GLN A 238 -13.51 -23.49 14.07
C GLN A 238 -12.93 -24.67 13.27
N GLY A 239 -11.67 -24.57 12.83
CA GLY A 239 -10.93 -25.68 12.20
C GLY A 239 -10.27 -26.65 13.19
N LEU A 240 -10.26 -26.32 14.48
CA LEU A 240 -9.77 -27.17 15.57
C LEU A 240 -10.89 -27.88 16.33
N LYS A 241 -12.14 -27.83 15.84
CA LYS A 241 -13.17 -28.76 16.32
C LYS A 241 -12.61 -30.17 16.12
N LEU A 242 -12.31 -30.78 17.27
CA LEU A 242 -11.78 -32.12 17.48
C LEU A 242 -12.36 -33.08 16.43
N GLY A 243 -11.48 -33.92 15.87
CA GLY A 243 -11.86 -35.00 14.97
C GLY A 243 -13.03 -35.82 15.56
N PRO A 244 -13.84 -36.47 14.71
CA PRO A 244 -15.03 -37.15 15.16
C PRO A 244 -14.67 -38.10 16.30
N GLU A 245 -15.22 -37.83 17.48
CA GLU A 245 -15.25 -38.82 18.55
C GLU A 245 -15.90 -40.07 17.96
N GLU A 246 -15.11 -41.13 17.80
CA GLU A 246 -15.63 -42.47 17.58
C GLU A 246 -16.55 -42.78 18.76
N GLN A 247 -17.86 -42.58 18.55
CA GLN A 247 -18.87 -43.23 19.36
C GLN A 247 -18.77 -44.73 19.07
N SER A 248 -17.90 -45.40 19.82
CA SER A 248 -18.00 -46.84 20.05
C SER A 248 -19.34 -47.10 20.73
N GLN A 249 -20.35 -47.40 19.91
CA GLN A 249 -21.57 -48.05 20.37
C GLN A 249 -21.20 -49.44 20.88
N ASP A 250 -20.87 -49.54 22.17
CA ASP A 250 -20.93 -50.82 22.87
C ASP A 250 -22.41 -51.22 23.00
N THR A 251 -22.88 -51.96 22.00
CA THR A 251 -24.09 -52.77 22.08
C THR A 251 -23.86 -53.91 23.07
N ALA A 252 -24.02 -53.64 24.37
CA ALA A 252 -24.23 -54.69 25.35
C ALA A 252 -25.64 -55.27 25.17
N ARG A 253 -25.73 -56.33 24.37
CA ARG A 253 -26.90 -57.21 24.25
C ARG A 253 -27.20 -57.83 25.63
N SER A 254 -28.35 -57.52 26.18
CA SER A 254 -28.99 -58.30 27.23
C SER A 254 -29.55 -59.60 26.62
N ILE A 255 -29.06 -60.75 27.11
CA ILE A 255 -29.58 -62.09 26.80
C ILE A 255 -30.50 -62.50 27.96
N PRO A 256 -31.75 -62.94 27.71
CA PRO A 256 -32.60 -63.52 28.74
C PRO A 256 -32.48 -65.05 28.77
N ALA A 257 -32.39 -65.62 29.96
CA ALA A 257 -32.85 -66.97 30.31
C ALA A 257 -33.14 -67.01 31.82
#